data_AF-A0A0N0S4Z8-F1
#
_entry.id   AF-A0A0N0S4Z8-F1
#
_cell.length_a   1.000
_cell.length_b   1.000
_cell.length_c   1.000
_cell.angle_alpha   90.00
_cell.angle_beta   90.00
_cell.angle_gamma   90.00
#
_symmetry.space_group_name_H-M   'P 1'
#
loop_
_entity.id
_entity.type
_entity.pdbx_description
1 polymer ?
#
loop_
_entity_poly.entity_id
_entity_poly.type
_entity_poly.pdbx_seq_one_letter_code
_entity_poly.pdbx_strand_id
1 'polypeptide(L)'
;MPGMQDNATEVTAAGIARLAGVGRAAVSNWRRRHTDFPGPVGGTETSPSFALAEVEGWLRRHGRLAGIPLRERVWQRLAGHPGGPVTALTHAGCALLLIHDRSPVWLEVSSGSDERLAAMLPAALEQVLAPRFGDVNGSRVNTTGTVHSPALPAAPATRKALEPPTAP
;
A
#
# COMPACT_ATOMS: atom_id res chain seq x y z
N MET A 1 35.20 -24.93 -12.51
CA MET A 1 33.86 -25.48 -12.27
C MET A 1 33.52 -25.27 -10.79
N PRO A 2 32.72 -24.26 -10.40
CA PRO A 2 32.21 -24.15 -9.04
C PRO A 2 30.86 -24.89 -8.95
N GLY A 3 30.78 -25.86 -8.04
CA GLY A 3 29.61 -26.70 -7.80
C GLY A 3 28.68 -26.17 -6.69
N MET A 4 27.38 -26.42 -6.91
CA MET A 4 26.50 -27.14 -5.98
C MET A 4 26.34 -26.61 -4.55
N GLN A 5 26.06 -25.31 -4.34
CA GLN A 5 25.57 -24.81 -3.04
C GLN A 5 24.24 -24.05 -3.07
N ASP A 6 23.50 -24.07 -4.18
CA ASP A 6 22.18 -23.43 -4.25
C ASP A 6 21.03 -24.32 -3.70
N ASN A 7 21.34 -25.56 -3.26
CA ASN A 7 20.35 -26.53 -2.80
C ASN A 7 20.08 -26.50 -1.28
N ALA A 8 20.77 -25.65 -0.51
CA ALA A 8 20.65 -25.65 0.96
C ALA A 8 19.42 -24.90 1.48
N THR A 9 18.76 -24.10 0.65
CA THR A 9 17.60 -23.32 1.09
C THR A 9 16.32 -24.12 0.84
N GLU A 10 15.73 -24.64 1.91
CA GLU A 10 14.43 -25.27 1.87
C GLU A 10 13.29 -24.25 1.97
N VAL A 11 12.20 -24.49 1.23
CA VAL A 11 10.99 -23.66 1.27
C VAL A 11 9.77 -24.53 1.51
N THR A 12 8.90 -24.10 2.43
CA THR A 12 7.61 -24.78 2.67
C THR A 12 6.57 -24.39 1.62
N ALA A 13 5.50 -25.17 1.48
CA ALA A 13 4.37 -24.81 0.59
C ALA A 13 3.81 -23.39 0.85
N ALA A 14 3.86 -22.91 2.10
CA ALA A 14 3.48 -21.55 2.44
C ALA A 14 4.47 -20.50 1.88
N GLY A 15 5.77 -20.79 1.90
CA GLY A 15 6.80 -19.97 1.27
C GLY A 15 6.64 -19.93 -0.25
N ILE A 16 6.40 -21.08 -0.88
CA ILE A 16 6.14 -21.19 -2.32
C ILE A 16 4.93 -20.33 -2.72
N ALA A 17 3.85 -20.39 -1.94
CA ALA A 17 2.66 -19.58 -2.17
C ALA A 17 2.97 -18.07 -2.14
N ARG A 18 3.83 -17.61 -1.21
CA ARG A 18 4.28 -16.21 -1.16
C ARG A 18 5.15 -15.84 -2.37
N LEU A 19 6.10 -16.69 -2.74
CA LEU A 19 6.97 -16.50 -3.92
C LEU A 19 6.19 -16.42 -5.23
N ALA A 20 5.07 -17.12 -5.33
CA ALA A 20 4.20 -17.11 -6.49
C ALA A 20 2.99 -16.16 -6.36
N GLY A 21 2.86 -15.45 -5.24
CA GLY A 21 1.78 -14.50 -5.01
C GLY A 21 0.36 -15.09 -4.91
N VAL A 22 0.26 -16.40 -4.68
CA VAL A 22 -0.99 -17.17 -4.65
C VAL A 22 -1.31 -17.67 -3.23
N GLY A 23 -2.49 -18.28 -3.06
CA GLY A 23 -2.83 -19.02 -1.84
C GLY A 23 -2.24 -20.43 -1.81
N ARG A 24 -2.12 -21.03 -0.60
CA ARG A 24 -1.60 -22.41 -0.41
C ARG A 24 -2.36 -23.49 -1.21
N ALA A 25 -3.65 -23.29 -1.45
CA ALA A 25 -4.48 -24.19 -2.24
C ALA A 25 -3.99 -24.31 -3.70
N ALA A 26 -3.43 -23.24 -4.27
CA ALA A 26 -2.85 -23.28 -5.62
C ALA A 26 -1.62 -24.19 -5.68
N VAL A 27 -0.74 -24.11 -4.67
CA VAL A 27 0.43 -24.98 -4.54
C VAL A 27 0.04 -26.44 -4.40
N SER A 28 -0.98 -26.73 -3.57
CA SER A 28 -1.54 -28.08 -3.45
C SER A 28 -2.08 -28.61 -4.80
N ASN A 29 -2.78 -27.76 -5.55
CA ASN A 29 -3.27 -28.13 -6.87
C ASN A 29 -2.14 -28.37 -7.88
N TRP A 30 -1.05 -27.59 -7.82
CA TRP A 30 0.10 -27.80 -8.69
C TRP A 30 0.76 -29.15 -8.46
N ARG A 31 1.00 -29.50 -7.19
CA ARG A 31 1.57 -30.81 -6.80
C ARG A 31 0.77 -31.99 -7.38
N ARG A 32 -0.55 -31.85 -7.52
CA ARG A 32 -1.42 -32.91 -8.06
C ARG A 32 -1.50 -32.92 -9.59
N ARG A 33 -1.53 -31.74 -10.23
CA ARG A 33 -1.77 -31.61 -11.69
C ARG A 33 -0.50 -31.54 -12.53
N HIS A 34 0.62 -31.19 -11.91
CA HIS A 34 1.92 -31.05 -12.57
C HIS A 34 2.86 -32.11 -12.03
N THR A 35 3.05 -33.18 -12.79
CA THR A 35 3.92 -34.31 -12.43
C THR A 35 5.40 -33.92 -12.41
N ASP A 36 5.75 -32.82 -13.06
CA ASP A 36 7.07 -32.21 -13.07
C ASP A 36 7.29 -31.20 -11.92
N PHE A 37 6.29 -31.01 -11.05
CA PHE A 37 6.45 -30.19 -9.86
C PHE A 37 7.50 -30.81 -8.91
N PRO A 38 8.42 -30.03 -8.33
CA PRO A 38 9.49 -30.54 -7.48
C PRO A 38 8.97 -31.40 -6.32
N GLY A 39 9.66 -32.52 -6.09
CA GLY A 39 9.40 -33.40 -4.96
C GLY A 39 9.79 -32.75 -3.63
N PRO A 40 9.21 -33.20 -2.50
CA PRO A 40 9.66 -32.77 -1.19
C PRO A 40 11.07 -33.31 -0.90
N VAL A 41 11.96 -32.46 -0.40
CA VAL A 41 13.33 -32.83 0.00
C VAL A 41 13.46 -33.03 1.52
N GLY A 42 12.44 -32.62 2.29
CA GLY A 42 12.41 -32.71 3.74
C GLY A 42 11.06 -32.29 4.34
N GLY A 43 11.05 -31.99 5.64
CA GLY A 43 9.86 -31.58 6.38
C GLY A 43 9.02 -32.75 6.92
N THR A 44 7.81 -32.46 7.40
CA THR A 44 6.89 -33.46 7.94
C THR A 44 5.83 -33.85 6.90
N GLU A 45 5.14 -34.96 7.11
CA GLU A 45 4.00 -35.37 6.26
C GLU A 45 2.93 -34.27 6.17
N THR A 46 2.75 -33.51 7.26
CA THR A 46 1.82 -32.38 7.37
C THR A 46 2.37 -31.06 6.81
N SER A 47 3.68 -30.93 6.65
CA SER A 47 4.35 -29.70 6.18
C SER A 47 5.65 -30.06 5.44
N PRO A 48 5.54 -30.51 4.18
CA PRO A 48 6.71 -30.84 3.37
C PRO A 48 7.52 -29.58 3.02
N SER A 49 8.84 -29.75 2.99
CA SER A 49 9.83 -28.80 2.49
C SER A 49 10.30 -29.17 1.10
N PHE A 50 10.58 -28.18 0.28
CA PHE A 50 11.02 -28.33 -1.12
C PHE A 50 12.34 -27.57 -1.33
N ALA A 51 13.17 -28.03 -2.25
CA ALA A 51 14.37 -27.30 -2.64
C ALA A 51 13.97 -25.97 -3.30
N LEU A 52 14.39 -24.83 -2.74
CA LEU A 52 14.03 -23.51 -3.26
C LEU A 52 14.44 -23.33 -4.72
N ALA A 53 15.66 -23.74 -5.08
CA ALA A 53 16.18 -23.61 -6.43
C ALA A 53 15.33 -24.37 -7.47
N GLU A 54 14.90 -25.59 -7.15
CA GLU A 54 14.05 -26.39 -8.04
C GLU A 54 12.66 -25.77 -8.19
N VAL A 55 12.09 -25.27 -7.09
CA VAL A 55 10.79 -24.59 -7.10
C VAL A 55 10.84 -23.29 -7.88
N GLU A 56 11.86 -22.45 -7.68
CA GLU A 56 12.02 -21.21 -8.44
C GLU A 56 12.22 -21.48 -9.93
N GLY A 57 13.01 -22.50 -10.27
CA GLY A 57 13.18 -22.96 -11.64
C GLY A 57 11.85 -23.40 -12.26
N TRP A 58 11.06 -24.20 -11.53
CA TRP A 58 9.74 -24.63 -11.99
C TRP A 58 8.76 -23.46 -12.14
N LEU A 59 8.70 -22.55 -11.16
CA LEU A 59 7.87 -21.35 -11.20
C LEU A 59 8.25 -20.44 -12.36
N ARG A 60 9.54 -20.26 -12.64
CA ARG A 60 10.02 -19.46 -13.77
C ARG A 60 9.63 -20.09 -15.11
N ARG A 61 9.84 -21.40 -15.29
CA ARG A 61 9.44 -22.13 -16.51
C ARG A 61 7.93 -22.06 -16.78
N HIS A 62 7.12 -22.04 -15.74
CA HIS A 62 5.66 -21.97 -15.86
C HIS A 62 5.10 -20.54 -15.85
N GLY A 63 5.93 -19.50 -15.81
CA GLY A 63 5.48 -18.11 -15.70
C GLY A 63 4.75 -17.79 -14.38
N ARG A 64 4.98 -18.60 -13.34
CA ARG A 64 4.35 -18.53 -12.02
C ARG A 64 5.22 -17.84 -10.95
N LEU A 65 6.42 -17.38 -11.32
CA LEU A 65 7.28 -16.61 -10.42
C LEU A 65 6.76 -15.17 -10.34
N ALA A 66 5.80 -14.93 -9.45
CA ALA A 66 5.41 -13.56 -9.11
C ALA A 66 6.44 -13.02 -8.10
N GLY A 67 7.60 -12.53 -8.57
CA GLY A 67 8.45 -11.72 -7.69
C GLY A 67 7.57 -10.68 -6.97
N ILE A 68 7.80 -10.37 -5.69
CA ILE A 68 6.92 -9.61 -4.76
C ILE A 68 5.57 -9.19 -5.40
N PRO A 69 4.42 -9.79 -5.06
CA PRO A 69 3.14 -9.49 -5.72
C PRO A 69 2.89 -7.99 -5.88
N LEU A 70 2.29 -7.54 -6.99
CA LEU A 70 2.13 -6.10 -7.27
C LEU A 70 1.49 -5.34 -6.11
N ARG A 71 0.46 -5.92 -5.47
CA ARG A 71 -0.19 -5.35 -4.27
C ARG A 71 0.81 -5.11 -3.13
N GLU A 72 1.74 -6.04 -2.94
CA GLU A 72 2.73 -6.02 -1.87
C GLU A 72 3.82 -5.00 -2.19
N ARG A 73 4.25 -4.88 -3.47
CA ARG A 73 5.16 -3.81 -3.90
C ARG A 73 4.54 -2.42 -3.73
N VAL A 74 3.27 -2.27 -4.09
CA VAL A 74 2.53 -1.02 -3.89
C VAL A 74 2.49 -0.70 -2.40
N TRP A 75 2.13 -1.67 -1.56
CA TRP A 75 2.12 -1.48 -0.12
C TRP A 75 3.49 -1.10 0.46
N GLN A 76 4.56 -1.81 0.07
CA GLN A 76 5.93 -1.48 0.50
C GLN A 76 6.34 -0.06 0.07
N ARG A 77 5.97 0.38 -1.13
CA ARG A 77 6.28 1.73 -1.61
C ARG A 77 5.50 2.82 -0.89
N LEU A 78 4.24 2.54 -0.54
CA LEU A 78 3.43 3.44 0.29
C LEU A 78 3.98 3.51 1.71
N ALA A 79 4.32 2.37 2.31
CA ALA A 79 4.84 2.28 3.67
C ALA A 79 6.22 2.92 3.84
N GLY A 80 7.08 2.84 2.83
CA GLY A 80 8.42 3.44 2.82
C GLY A 80 8.47 4.92 2.41
N HIS A 81 7.32 5.56 2.15
CA HIS A 81 7.29 6.96 1.73
C HIS A 81 7.74 7.88 2.88
N PRO A 82 8.63 8.87 2.64
CA PRO A 82 9.16 9.75 3.70
C PRO A 82 8.07 10.51 4.49
N GLY A 83 6.97 10.87 3.83
CA GLY A 83 5.79 11.51 4.45
C GLY A 83 4.80 10.54 5.09
N GLY A 84 5.11 9.24 5.17
CA GLY A 84 4.25 8.19 5.69
C GLY A 84 3.17 7.67 4.71
N PRO A 85 2.47 6.58 5.08
CA PRO A 85 1.54 5.88 4.19
C PRO A 85 0.34 6.71 3.72
N VAL A 86 -0.21 7.55 4.59
CA VAL A 86 -1.37 8.41 4.27
C VAL A 86 -1.00 9.42 3.19
N THR A 87 0.13 10.12 3.35
CA THR A 87 0.64 11.06 2.35
C THR A 87 0.90 10.37 1.01
N ALA A 88 1.50 9.17 1.05
CA ALA A 88 1.75 8.38 -0.14
C ALA A 88 0.46 8.00 -0.88
N LEU A 89 -0.58 7.61 -0.14
CA LEU A 89 -1.90 7.31 -0.70
C LEU A 89 -2.56 8.55 -1.30
N THR A 90 -2.47 9.71 -0.64
CA THR A 90 -2.97 10.98 -1.18
C THR A 90 -2.28 11.33 -2.50
N HIS A 91 -0.95 11.27 -2.56
CA HIS A 91 -0.19 11.54 -3.78
C HIS A 91 -0.56 10.57 -4.93
N ALA A 92 -0.63 9.27 -4.63
CA ALA A 92 -1.02 8.26 -5.61
C ALA A 92 -2.46 8.49 -6.11
N GLY A 93 -3.40 8.82 -5.21
CA GLY A 93 -4.78 9.13 -5.56
C GLY A 93 -4.90 10.35 -6.47
N CYS A 94 -4.19 11.44 -6.17
CA CYS A 94 -4.15 12.64 -7.00
C CYS A 94 -3.65 12.34 -8.43
N ALA A 95 -2.53 11.60 -8.54
CA ALA A 95 -1.99 11.22 -9.84
C ALA A 95 -2.94 10.30 -10.63
N LEU A 96 -3.55 9.31 -9.97
CA LEU A 96 -4.51 8.41 -10.61
C LEU A 96 -5.76 9.13 -11.10
N LEU A 97 -6.26 10.11 -10.34
CA LEU A 97 -7.38 10.95 -10.77
C LEU A 97 -7.00 11.77 -12.00
N LEU A 98 -5.80 12.35 -12.05
CA LEU A 98 -5.32 13.10 -13.21
C LEU A 98 -5.19 12.22 -14.45
N ILE A 99 -4.61 11.03 -14.31
CA ILE A 99 -4.48 10.05 -15.39
C ILE A 99 -5.86 9.64 -15.91
N HIS A 100 -6.81 9.41 -15.01
CA HIS A 100 -8.15 8.96 -15.35
C HIS A 100 -8.98 10.03 -16.09
N ASP A 101 -8.97 11.27 -15.59
CA ASP A 101 -9.85 12.33 -16.06
C ASP A 101 -9.24 13.13 -17.24
N ARG A 102 -7.91 13.18 -17.31
CA ARG A 102 -7.16 14.03 -18.26
C ARG A 102 -5.92 13.32 -18.81
N SER A 103 -6.09 12.08 -19.30
CA SER A 103 -5.00 11.27 -19.86
C SER A 103 -4.08 12.02 -20.86
N PRO A 104 -4.58 12.86 -21.80
CA PRO A 104 -3.70 13.62 -22.70
C PRO A 104 -2.82 14.66 -21.97
N VAL A 105 -3.39 15.36 -20.98
CA VAL A 105 -2.64 16.34 -20.17
C VAL A 105 -1.59 15.63 -19.33
N TRP A 106 -1.91 14.46 -18.76
CA TRP A 106 -0.92 13.63 -18.07
C TRP A 106 0.24 13.22 -18.98
N LEU A 107 -0.03 12.79 -20.22
CA LEU A 107 1.02 12.40 -21.16
C LEU A 107 1.93 13.59 -21.50
N GLU A 108 1.37 14.78 -21.71
CA GLU A 108 2.15 15.99 -21.92
C GLU A 108 2.97 16.37 -20.67
N VAL A 109 2.34 16.32 -19.49
CA VAL A 109 2.96 16.73 -18.22
C VAL A 109 4.07 15.77 -17.78
N SER A 110 3.89 14.47 -18.02
CA SER A 110 4.90 13.44 -17.76
C SER A 110 5.95 13.32 -18.87
N SER A 111 5.75 13.97 -20.02
CA SER A 111 6.77 14.08 -21.05
C SER A 111 7.76 15.20 -20.70
N GLY A 112 9.00 14.84 -20.40
CA GLY A 112 10.05 15.81 -20.09
C GLY A 112 10.83 15.46 -18.82
N SER A 113 11.48 16.47 -18.24
CA SER A 113 12.25 16.31 -17.00
C SER A 113 11.36 16.38 -15.75
N ASP A 114 11.86 15.84 -14.64
CA ASP A 114 11.18 15.87 -13.35
C ASP A 114 10.90 17.30 -12.88
N GLU A 115 11.76 18.27 -13.19
CA GLU A 115 11.57 19.68 -12.84
C GLU A 115 10.37 20.29 -13.58
N ARG A 116 10.22 19.96 -14.87
CA ARG A 116 9.07 20.41 -15.66
C ARG A 116 7.79 19.77 -15.16
N LEU A 117 7.82 18.47 -14.87
CA LEU A 117 6.70 17.76 -14.26
C LEU A 117 6.31 18.43 -12.94
N ALA A 118 7.26 18.69 -12.04
CA ALA A 118 7.02 19.35 -10.76
C ALA A 118 6.41 20.76 -10.91
N ALA A 119 6.82 21.51 -11.93
CA ALA A 119 6.27 22.84 -12.19
C ALA A 119 4.83 22.82 -12.73
N MET A 120 4.48 21.84 -13.57
CA MET A 120 3.16 21.78 -14.22
C MET A 120 2.11 20.99 -13.44
N LEU A 121 2.55 20.06 -12.57
CA LEU A 121 1.67 19.17 -11.83
C LEU A 121 0.64 19.89 -10.94
N PRO A 122 0.95 20.97 -10.19
CA PRO A 122 -0.02 21.62 -9.32
C PRO A 122 -1.25 22.14 -10.09
N ALA A 123 -1.03 22.88 -11.18
CA ALA A 123 -2.11 23.41 -12.01
C ALA A 123 -2.93 22.31 -12.68
N ALA A 124 -2.29 21.21 -13.10
CA ALA A 124 -2.99 20.07 -13.66
C ALA A 124 -3.87 19.36 -12.61
N LEU A 125 -3.39 19.23 -11.37
CA LEU A 125 -4.16 18.64 -10.28
C LEU A 125 -5.34 19.51 -9.86
N GLU A 126 -5.19 20.83 -9.77
CA GLU A 126 -6.29 21.75 -9.44
C GLU A 126 -7.49 21.56 -10.38
N GLN A 127 -7.26 21.38 -11.68
CA GLN A 127 -8.33 21.17 -12.66
C GLN A 127 -9.16 19.91 -12.41
N VAL A 128 -8.59 18.91 -11.72
CA VAL A 128 -9.25 17.63 -11.44
C VAL A 128 -9.83 17.61 -10.02
N LEU A 129 -9.14 18.24 -9.07
CA LEU A 129 -9.50 18.27 -7.66
C LEU A 129 -10.58 19.32 -7.35
N ALA A 130 -10.48 20.53 -7.89
CA ALA A 130 -11.42 21.62 -7.57
C ALA A 130 -12.89 21.29 -7.92
N PRO A 131 -13.21 20.67 -9.08
CA PRO A 131 -14.59 20.27 -9.37
C PRO A 131 -15.14 19.19 -8.44
N ARG A 132 -14.26 18.39 -7.82
CA ARG A 132 -14.65 17.22 -6.99
C ARG A 132 -14.74 17.56 -5.51
N PHE A 133 -13.85 18.44 -5.04
CA PHE A 133 -13.67 18.72 -3.62
C PHE A 133 -13.96 20.19 -3.25
N GLY A 134 -14.29 21.02 -4.25
CA GLY A 134 -14.47 22.46 -4.08
C GLY A 134 -13.15 23.23 -4.14
N ASP A 135 -13.25 24.56 -4.07
CA ASP A 135 -12.07 25.43 -4.05
C ASP A 135 -11.25 25.18 -2.77
N VAL A 136 -9.95 24.86 -2.94
CA VAL A 136 -9.02 24.49 -1.85
C VAL A 136 -8.48 25.77 -1.17
N ASN A 137 -9.30 26.81 -1.07
CA ASN A 137 -8.99 28.05 -0.34
C ASN A 137 -9.57 28.08 1.08
N GLY A 138 -10.04 26.95 1.59
CA GLY A 138 -10.23 26.70 3.01
C GLY A 138 -9.20 25.70 3.50
N SER A 139 -8.09 26.19 4.09
CA SER A 139 -7.00 25.38 4.64
C SER A 139 -7.52 24.17 5.43
N ARG A 140 -7.34 22.97 4.86
CA ARG A 140 -7.53 21.67 5.52
C ARG A 140 -6.23 20.87 5.62
N VAL A 141 -5.11 21.51 5.28
CA VAL A 141 -3.79 21.01 5.64
C VAL A 141 -3.55 21.51 7.06
N ASN A 142 -3.43 20.58 8.00
CA ASN A 142 -3.09 20.83 9.40
C ASN A 142 -2.05 21.95 9.51
N THR A 143 -2.48 23.16 9.90
CA THR A 143 -1.56 24.12 10.47
C THR A 143 -1.05 23.47 11.74
N THR A 144 0.24 23.16 11.80
CA THR A 144 0.91 22.74 13.03
C THR A 144 0.66 23.80 14.10
N GLY A 145 -0.25 23.51 15.02
CA GLY A 145 -0.72 24.45 16.04
C GLY A 145 -1.44 23.73 17.18
N THR A 146 -0.65 23.29 18.16
CA THR A 146 -1.05 23.04 19.55
C THR A 146 -2.02 21.87 19.81
N VAL A 147 -1.49 20.64 19.73
CA VAL A 147 -2.09 19.46 20.39
C VAL A 147 -1.23 19.02 21.58
N HIS A 148 -0.88 19.96 22.46
CA HIS A 148 -0.51 19.70 23.84
C HIS A 148 -0.72 20.99 24.63
N SER A 149 -1.95 21.22 25.06
CA SER A 149 -2.22 22.00 26.25
C SER A 149 -3.18 21.18 27.09
N PRO A 150 -2.80 20.71 28.28
CA PRO A 150 -3.74 20.02 29.15
C PRO A 150 -4.86 21.00 29.49
N ALA A 151 -6.10 20.60 29.20
CA ALA A 151 -7.28 21.37 29.56
C ALA A 151 -7.27 21.62 31.08
N LEU A 152 -7.22 22.89 31.47
CA LEU A 152 -7.49 23.29 32.85
C LEU A 152 -8.92 22.87 33.20
N PRO A 153 -9.16 22.25 34.38
CA PRO A 153 -10.50 21.87 34.77
C PRO A 153 -11.38 23.11 34.92
N ALA A 154 -12.53 23.09 34.26
CA ALA A 154 -13.53 24.14 34.32
C ALA A 154 -13.96 24.40 35.77
N ALA A 155 -13.87 25.66 36.20
CA ALA A 155 -14.40 26.12 37.48
C ALA A 155 -15.93 25.94 37.54
N PRO A 156 -16.51 25.62 38.71
CA PRO A 156 -17.94 25.34 38.83
C PRO A 156 -18.77 26.61 38.58
N ALA A 157 -19.73 26.50 37.67
CA ALA A 157 -20.72 27.54 37.38
C ALA A 157 -21.62 27.76 38.61
N THR A 158 -21.57 28.95 39.19
CA THR A 158 -22.52 29.47 40.18
C THR A 158 -23.90 29.59 39.52
N ARG A 159 -24.84 28.70 39.90
CA ARG A 159 -26.25 28.85 39.56
C ARG A 159 -26.80 30.09 40.26
N LYS A 160 -27.14 31.12 39.49
CA LYS A 160 -27.92 32.28 39.95
C LYS A 160 -29.35 31.80 40.26
N ALA A 161 -29.79 31.97 41.50
CA ALA A 161 -31.13 31.63 41.96
C ALA A 161 -32.18 32.45 41.20
N LEU A 162 -33.22 31.76 40.74
CA LEU A 162 -34.41 32.33 40.12
C LEU A 162 -35.38 32.71 41.26
N GLU A 163 -35.66 33.99 41.43
CA GLU A 163 -36.64 34.50 42.40
C GLU A 163 -38.05 34.43 41.77
N PRO A 164 -39.08 33.91 42.47
CA PRO A 164 -40.43 33.80 41.93
C PRO A 164 -41.20 35.13 42.04
N PRO A 165 -42.12 35.41 41.10
CA PRO A 165 -42.88 36.66 41.09
C PRO A 165 -43.97 36.71 42.17
N THR A 166 -44.01 37.83 42.90
CA THR A 166 -45.14 38.24 43.75
C THR A 166 -46.35 38.58 42.88
N ALA A 167 -47.49 37.99 43.23
CA ALA A 167 -48.82 38.41 42.77
C ALA A 167 -49.58 39.05 43.96
N PRO A 168 -50.62 39.85 43.71
CA PRO A 168 -50.99 41.02 44.52
C PRO A 168 -51.50 40.72 45.93
#